data_AF-A0AA43EUM1-F1
#
_entry.id   AF-A0AA43EUM1-F1
#
_cell.length_a   1.000
_cell.length_b   1.000
_cell.length_c   1.000
_cell.angle_alpha   90.00
_cell.angle_beta   90.00
_cell.angle_gamma   90.00
#
_symmetry.space_group_name_H-M   'P 1'
#
loop_
_entity.id
_entity.type
_entity.pdbx_description
1 polymer ?
#
loop_
_entity_poly.entity_id
_entity_poly.type
_entity_poly.pdbx_seq_one_letter_code
_entity_poly.pdbx_strand_id
1 'polypeptide(L)'
;MRMLTWLGSLLFLSLMLTTQSDAGGHPKLEDKATSDHHELAMSYEEEAQKNKTKAMDWEFAADYYEKFPDSYTGKMKVSEHVAALRETAGDFRKAAEKDQELAGKHRSLMRKGP
;
A
#
# COMPACT_ATOMS: atom_id res chain seq x y z
N MET A 1 -47.85 4.00 -6.61
CA MET A 1 -46.74 3.07 -6.90
C MET A 1 -45.46 3.69 -6.37
N ARG A 2 -44.84 3.05 -5.36
CA ARG A 2 -43.60 3.51 -4.72
C ARG A 2 -42.43 2.76 -5.35
N MET A 3 -41.52 3.46 -6.04
CA MET A 3 -40.26 2.87 -6.49
C MET A 3 -39.19 3.09 -5.43
N LEU A 4 -38.58 1.99 -5.00
CA LEU A 4 -37.56 1.87 -3.97
C LEU A 4 -36.29 2.62 -4.36
N THR A 5 -35.87 3.58 -3.53
CA THR A 5 -34.52 4.13 -3.49
C THR A 5 -33.57 3.12 -2.85
N TRP A 6 -32.64 2.56 -3.62
CA TRP A 6 -31.58 1.70 -3.11
C TRP A 6 -30.36 2.53 -2.70
N LEU A 7 -30.25 2.75 -1.39
CA LEU A 7 -29.04 2.65 -0.55
C LEU A 7 -27.69 2.86 -1.26
N GLY A 8 -27.26 4.11 -1.31
CA GLY A 8 -25.85 4.45 -1.29
C GLY A 8 -25.31 4.23 0.12
N SER A 9 -24.51 3.19 0.33
CA SER A 9 -23.67 3.01 1.51
C SER A 9 -22.61 1.96 1.25
N LEU A 10 -21.37 2.39 1.15
CA LEU A 10 -20.24 1.75 1.82
C LEU A 10 -19.20 2.85 2.11
N LEU A 11 -19.32 3.33 3.35
CA LEU A 11 -18.30 4.04 4.13
C LEU A 11 -17.15 3.09 4.50
N PHE A 12 -16.08 3.68 5.05
CA PHE A 12 -15.02 3.12 5.89
C PHE A 12 -13.68 2.76 5.21
N LEU A 13 -12.70 3.67 5.29
CA LEU A 13 -11.48 3.44 6.08
C LEU A 13 -10.66 4.73 6.25
N SER A 14 -11.01 5.55 7.24
CA SER A 14 -10.12 6.58 7.77
C SER A 14 -10.39 6.72 9.25
N LEU A 15 -9.85 5.79 10.03
CA LEU A 15 -9.64 6.01 11.46
C LEU A 15 -8.60 5.02 12.02
N MET A 16 -7.72 5.56 12.88
CA MET A 16 -6.67 4.93 13.70
C MET A 16 -5.33 4.74 12.95
N LEU A 17 -4.15 5.21 13.40
CA LEU A 17 -3.67 5.57 14.74
C LEU A 17 -2.74 6.80 14.66
N THR A 18 -3.05 7.87 15.39
CA THR A 18 -2.03 8.82 15.87
C THR A 18 -1.90 8.65 17.38
N THR A 19 -1.16 7.64 17.80
CA THR A 19 -0.67 7.55 19.18
C THR A 19 0.53 8.47 19.32
N GLN A 20 0.30 9.68 19.82
CA GLN A 20 1.33 10.52 20.43
C GLN A 20 1.26 10.33 21.95
N SER A 21 2.22 9.59 22.51
CA SER A 21 2.64 9.47 23.91
C SER A 21 3.87 8.57 23.84
N ASP A 22 5.08 8.87 24.30
CA ASP A 22 5.49 9.59 25.50
C ASP A 22 6.98 9.96 25.36
N ALA A 23 7.39 11.06 25.98
CA ALA A 23 8.77 11.52 26.05
C ALA A 23 9.37 11.08 27.38
N GLY A 24 10.40 10.23 27.36
CA GLY A 24 11.20 9.98 28.57
C GLY A 24 12.02 8.69 28.57
N GLY A 25 13.31 8.81 28.25
CA GLY A 25 14.32 7.82 28.65
C GLY A 25 15.29 7.41 27.54
N HIS A 26 16.43 8.10 27.42
CA HIS A 26 17.68 7.44 27.04
C HIS A 26 18.25 6.82 28.33
N PRO A 27 18.80 5.57 28.36
CA PRO A 27 20.00 5.22 27.59
C PRO A 27 20.24 3.71 27.27
N LYS A 28 20.86 3.39 26.13
CA LYS A 28 22.03 2.48 26.03
C LYS A 28 22.55 2.45 24.59
N LEU A 29 23.78 2.93 24.43
CA LEU A 29 24.58 2.82 23.21
C LEU A 29 25.49 1.61 23.37
N GLU A 30 24.98 0.42 23.05
CA GLU A 30 25.73 -0.83 22.83
C GLU A 30 24.67 -1.87 22.37
N ASP A 31 24.89 -2.57 21.25
CA ASP A 31 23.99 -3.50 20.50
C ASP A 31 23.03 -2.97 19.41
N LYS A 32 23.12 -1.69 18.99
CA LYS A 32 22.11 -1.13 18.07
C LYS A 32 22.24 -1.52 16.58
N ALA A 33 23.42 -1.89 16.11
CA ALA A 33 23.66 -2.07 14.67
C ALA A 33 23.03 -3.34 14.06
N THR A 34 22.93 -4.43 14.83
CA THR A 34 22.29 -5.69 14.40
C THR A 34 20.77 -5.69 14.64
N SER A 35 20.30 -4.93 15.64
CA SER A 35 18.86 -4.75 15.95
C SER A 35 18.13 -3.95 14.86
N ASP A 36 18.78 -2.94 14.27
CA ASP A 36 18.14 -2.06 13.28
C ASP A 36 17.80 -2.79 11.95
N HIS A 37 18.64 -3.75 11.51
CA HIS A 37 18.42 -4.43 10.23
C HIS A 37 17.22 -5.39 10.25
N HIS A 38 16.91 -5.99 11.40
CA HIS A 38 15.73 -6.84 11.52
C HIS A 38 14.44 -6.02 11.41
N GLU A 39 14.35 -4.93 12.15
CA GLU A 39 13.21 -4.02 12.14
C GLU A 39 13.03 -3.39 10.75
N LEU A 40 14.11 -2.94 10.11
CA LEU A 40 14.08 -2.42 8.74
C LEU A 40 13.60 -3.47 7.73
N ALA A 41 14.07 -4.72 7.83
CA ALA A 41 13.62 -5.79 6.94
C ALA A 41 12.11 -6.05 7.07
N MET A 42 11.59 -6.10 8.30
CA MET A 42 10.16 -6.27 8.55
C MET A 42 9.34 -5.07 8.05
N SER A 43 9.81 -3.85 8.29
CA SER A 43 9.14 -2.64 7.82
C SER A 43 9.02 -2.60 6.30
N TYR A 44 10.11 -2.86 5.57
CA TYR A 44 10.06 -2.92 4.12
C TYR A 44 9.21 -4.08 3.58
N GLU A 45 9.15 -5.22 4.28
CA GLU A 45 8.21 -6.28 3.91
C GLU A 45 6.76 -5.87 4.08
N GLU A 46 6.44 -5.17 5.16
CA GLU A 46 5.11 -4.63 5.39
C GLU A 46 4.73 -3.63 4.30
N GLU A 47 5.62 -2.70 3.97
CA GLU A 47 5.42 -1.74 2.87
C GLU A 47 5.27 -2.43 1.52
N ALA A 48 6.05 -3.48 1.25
CA ALA A 48 5.89 -4.29 0.05
C ALA A 48 4.49 -4.93 -0.06
N GLN A 49 3.96 -5.46 1.04
CA GLN A 49 2.62 -6.04 1.06
C GLN A 49 1.54 -4.96 0.90
N LYS A 50 1.68 -3.81 1.56
CA LYS A 50 0.76 -2.67 1.37
C LYS A 50 0.74 -2.22 -0.08
N ASN A 51 1.90 -2.12 -0.72
CA ASN A 51 2.00 -1.71 -2.11
C ASN A 51 1.43 -2.78 -3.07
N LYS A 52 1.57 -4.07 -2.76
CA LYS A 52 0.87 -5.14 -3.51
C LYS A 52 -0.64 -5.02 -3.43
N THR A 53 -1.19 -4.83 -2.22
CA THR A 53 -2.63 -4.65 -2.04
C THR A 53 -3.14 -3.43 -2.80
N LYS A 54 -2.44 -2.28 -2.70
CA LYS A 54 -2.79 -1.08 -3.49
C LYS A 54 -2.79 -1.35 -4.98
N ALA A 55 -1.77 -2.05 -5.49
CA ALA A 55 -1.72 -2.42 -6.91
C ALA A 55 -2.95 -3.25 -7.31
N MET A 56 -3.32 -4.26 -6.51
CA MET A 56 -4.50 -5.10 -6.75
C MET A 56 -5.79 -4.28 -6.74
N ASP A 57 -5.94 -3.33 -5.81
CA ASP A 57 -7.12 -2.47 -5.73
C ASP A 57 -7.28 -1.61 -7.00
N TRP A 58 -6.17 -1.07 -7.51
CA TRP A 58 -6.17 -0.30 -8.76
C TRP A 58 -6.44 -1.16 -10.00
N GLU A 59 -5.93 -2.40 -10.03
CA GLU A 59 -6.27 -3.35 -11.11
C GLU A 59 -7.73 -3.75 -11.07
N PHE A 60 -8.27 -4.01 -9.88
CA PHE A 60 -9.69 -4.30 -9.70
C PHE A 60 -10.56 -3.14 -10.20
N ALA A 61 -10.19 -1.91 -9.88
CA ALA A 61 -10.89 -0.73 -10.38
C ALA A 61 -10.81 -0.63 -11.91
N ALA A 62 -9.63 -0.88 -12.50
CA ALA A 62 -9.46 -0.89 -13.95
C ALA A 62 -10.36 -1.94 -14.62
N ASP A 63 -10.37 -3.16 -14.10
CA ASP A 63 -11.20 -4.26 -14.60
C ASP A 63 -12.70 -3.99 -14.42
N TYR A 64 -13.09 -3.32 -13.34
CA TYR A 64 -14.47 -2.90 -13.11
C TYR A 64 -14.95 -1.93 -14.20
N TYR A 65 -14.19 -0.87 -14.47
CA TYR A 65 -14.57 0.12 -15.48
C TYR A 65 -14.44 -0.40 -16.91
N GLU A 66 -13.55 -1.37 -17.17
CA GLU A 66 -13.49 -2.06 -18.46
C GLU A 66 -14.73 -2.93 -18.71
N LYS A 67 -15.26 -3.59 -17.67
CA LYS A 67 -16.48 -4.41 -17.75
C LYS A 67 -17.77 -3.59 -17.74
N PHE A 68 -17.78 -2.47 -17.03
CA PHE A 68 -18.94 -1.62 -16.84
C PHE A 68 -18.63 -0.17 -17.24
N PRO A 69 -18.37 0.11 -18.53
CA PRO A 69 -17.93 1.44 -18.98
C PRO A 69 -18.96 2.54 -18.67
N ASP A 70 -20.25 2.22 -18.71
CA ASP A 70 -21.34 3.16 -18.42
C ASP A 70 -21.41 3.58 -16.95
N SER A 71 -20.69 2.89 -16.05
CA SER A 71 -20.58 3.27 -14.64
C SER A 71 -19.63 4.46 -14.42
N TYR A 72 -18.78 4.78 -15.40
CA TYR A 72 -17.86 5.89 -15.34
C TYR A 72 -18.51 7.20 -15.78
N THR A 73 -18.50 8.21 -14.91
CA THR A 73 -19.15 9.52 -15.13
C THR A 73 -18.15 10.67 -15.32
N GLY A 74 -16.86 10.36 -15.48
CA GLY A 74 -15.81 11.36 -15.64
C GLY A 74 -15.77 12.00 -17.04
N LYS A 75 -14.92 13.02 -17.18
CA LYS A 75 -14.83 13.83 -18.41
C LYS A 75 -13.94 13.23 -19.50
N MET A 76 -13.08 12.27 -19.16
CA MET A 76 -12.18 11.61 -20.12
C MET A 76 -12.79 10.34 -20.69
N LYS A 77 -12.17 9.74 -21.71
CA LYS A 77 -12.66 8.45 -22.22
C LYS A 77 -12.42 7.36 -21.18
N VAL A 78 -13.36 6.42 -21.07
CA VAL A 78 -13.22 5.26 -20.15
C VAL A 78 -11.91 4.50 -20.41
N SER A 79 -11.51 4.34 -21.68
CA SER A 79 -10.25 3.70 -22.03
C SER A 79 -9.02 4.43 -21.50
N GLU A 80 -9.03 5.77 -21.49
CA GLU A 80 -7.95 6.58 -20.93
C GLU A 80 -7.93 6.47 -19.40
N HIS A 81 -9.11 6.43 -18.77
CA HIS A 81 -9.22 6.22 -17.32
C HIS A 81 -8.69 4.84 -16.92
N VAL A 82 -9.12 3.77 -17.60
CA VAL A 82 -8.64 2.39 -17.37
C VAL A 82 -7.12 2.30 -17.55
N ALA A 83 -6.56 2.95 -18.57
CA ALA A 83 -5.11 3.00 -18.78
C ALA A 83 -4.39 3.68 -17.59
N ALA A 84 -4.90 4.80 -17.09
CA ALA A 84 -4.32 5.51 -15.94
C ALA A 84 -4.39 4.68 -14.64
N LEU A 85 -5.48 3.92 -14.43
CA LEU A 85 -5.60 3.00 -13.29
C LEU A 85 -4.56 1.87 -13.39
N ARG A 86 -4.37 1.29 -14.58
CA ARG A 86 -3.36 0.25 -14.84
C ARG A 86 -1.94 0.77 -14.68
N GLU A 87 -1.67 2.00 -15.10
CA GLU A 87 -0.39 2.67 -14.89
C GLU A 87 -0.11 2.84 -13.38
N THR A 88 -1.09 3.34 -12.64
CA THR A 88 -1.00 3.50 -11.17
C THR A 88 -0.75 2.15 -10.48
N ALA A 89 -1.46 1.09 -10.87
CA ALA A 89 -1.19 -0.27 -10.37
C ALA A 89 0.23 -0.74 -10.71
N GLY A 90 0.71 -0.43 -11.91
CA GLY A 90 2.09 -0.69 -12.33
C GLY A 90 3.12 -0.01 -11.42
N ASP A 91 2.89 1.23 -11.02
CA ASP A 91 3.81 1.96 -10.13
C ASP A 91 3.83 1.40 -8.71
N PHE A 92 2.68 0.99 -8.17
CA PHE A 92 2.64 0.29 -6.88
C PHE A 92 3.33 -1.08 -6.93
N ARG A 93 3.26 -1.82 -8.03
CA ARG A 93 4.05 -3.05 -8.20
C ARG A 93 5.54 -2.78 -8.17
N LYS A 94 6.01 -1.78 -8.91
CA LYS A 94 7.43 -1.37 -8.88
C LYS A 94 7.87 -0.95 -7.48
N ALA A 95 7.01 -0.24 -6.75
CA ALA A 95 7.30 0.14 -5.36
C ALA A 95 7.42 -1.11 -4.47
N ALA A 96 6.46 -2.04 -4.57
CA ALA A 96 6.51 -3.29 -3.83
C ALA A 96 7.78 -4.11 -4.12
N GLU A 97 8.19 -4.20 -5.39
CA GLU A 97 9.43 -4.89 -5.78
C GLU A 97 10.66 -4.26 -5.14
N LYS A 98 10.76 -2.92 -5.14
CA LYS A 98 11.85 -2.18 -4.49
C LYS A 98 11.86 -2.41 -2.98
N ASP A 99 10.70 -2.40 -2.33
CA ASP A 99 10.59 -2.66 -0.91
C ASP A 99 11.02 -4.10 -0.58
N GLN A 100 10.64 -5.09 -1.39
CA GLN A 100 11.11 -6.46 -1.24
C GLN A 100 12.63 -6.59 -1.42
N GLU A 101 13.20 -5.86 -2.39
CA GLU A 101 14.65 -5.82 -2.59
C GLU A 101 15.37 -5.24 -1.35
N LEU A 102 14.85 -4.14 -0.78
CA LEU A 102 15.40 -3.51 0.42
C LEU A 102 15.31 -4.43 1.64
N ALA A 103 14.17 -5.09 1.84
CA ALA A 103 14.03 -6.11 2.89
C ALA A 103 15.05 -7.24 2.72
N GLY A 104 15.23 -7.74 1.49
CA GLY A 104 16.23 -8.75 1.16
C GLY A 104 17.67 -8.32 1.47
N LYS A 105 18.02 -7.05 1.19
CA LYS A 105 19.33 -6.47 1.53
C LYS A 105 19.54 -6.47 3.04
N HIS A 106 18.58 -5.99 3.82
CA HIS A 106 18.70 -5.96 5.29
C HIS A 106 18.77 -7.37 5.90
N ARG A 107 17.97 -8.33 5.42
CA ARG A 107 18.10 -9.75 5.81
C ARG A 107 19.48 -10.31 5.50
N SER A 108 20.06 -9.96 4.34
CA SER A 108 21.41 -10.43 4.00
C SER A 108 22.48 -9.84 4.91
N LEU A 109 22.32 -8.60 5.40
CA LEU A 109 23.24 -7.97 6.34
C LEU A 109 23.18 -8.66 7.71
N MET A 110 21.97 -9.00 8.19
CA MET A 110 21.80 -9.78 9.42
C MET A 110 22.57 -11.12 9.38
N ARG A 111 22.58 -11.79 8.22
CA ARG A 111 23.26 -13.10 8.06
C ARG A 111 24.79 -12.99 7.99
N LYS A 112 25.33 -11.86 7.54
CA LYS A 112 26.77 -11.68 7.33
C LYS A 112 27.51 -11.18 8.58
N GLY A 113 26.79 -10.77 9.62
CA GLY A 113 27.36 -10.07 10.78
C GLY A 113 27.74 -8.62 10.45
N PRO A 114 27.92 -7.76 11.46
CA PRO A 114 28.47 -6.41 11.27
C PRO A 114 29.92 -6.44 10.75
#